data_AF-A0A174Q965-F1
#
_entry.id   AF-A0A174Q965-F1
#
_cell.length_a   1.000
_cell.length_b   1.000
_cell.length_c   1.000
_cell.angle_alpha   90.00
_cell.angle_beta   90.00
_cell.angle_gamma   90.00
#
_symmetry.space_group_name_H-M   'P 1'
#
loop_
_entity.id
_entity.type
_entity.pdbx_description
1 polymer ?
#
loop_
_entity_poly.entity_id
_entity_poly.type
_entity_poly.pdbx_seq_one_letter_code
_entity_poly.pdbx_strand_id
1 'polypeptide(L)'
;MDLDGRTRQFFSVLSERLKEKGFSSRIADDGCLAVKSKKMRGKEQTQCSVGKDGEVYCRSVDFANISRKRDLESILETVNEVHSDMEPPEAPEQESTQGGITLR
;
A
#
# COMPACT_ATOMS: atom_id res chain seq x y z
N MET A 1 -0.50 -3.01 19.84
CA MET A 1 -0.81 -1.91 18.92
C MET A 1 -2.21 -2.08 18.40
N ASP A 2 -3.06 -1.09 18.59
CA ASP A 2 -4.38 -1.05 17.98
C ASP A 2 -4.24 -0.40 16.60
N LEU A 3 -4.16 -1.22 15.55
CA LEU A 3 -4.35 -0.73 14.19
C LEU A 3 -5.81 -0.30 14.02
N ASP A 4 -6.01 0.91 13.50
CA ASP A 4 -7.34 1.40 13.14
C ASP A 4 -8.04 0.46 12.14
N GLY A 5 -9.38 0.47 12.16
CA GLY A 5 -10.22 -0.36 11.30
C GLY A 5 -9.89 -0.20 9.82
N ARG A 6 -9.60 1.02 9.35
CA ARG A 6 -9.22 1.30 7.96
C ARG A 6 -7.89 0.64 7.61
N THR A 7 -6.87 0.82 8.44
CA THR A 7 -5.55 0.21 8.19
C THR A 7 -5.61 -1.32 8.22
N ARG A 8 -6.41 -1.90 9.13
CA ARG A 8 -6.63 -3.36 9.16
C ARG A 8 -7.30 -3.85 7.88
N GLN A 9 -8.31 -3.15 7.39
CA GLN A 9 -9.00 -3.49 6.15
C GLN A 9 -8.04 -3.39 4.96
N PHE A 10 -7.27 -2.30 4.87
CA PHE A 10 -6.26 -2.10 3.83
C PHE A 10 -5.25 -3.25 3.81
N PHE A 11 -4.66 -3.59 4.96
CA PHE A 11 -3.71 -4.69 5.07
C PHE A 11 -4.34 -6.06 4.78
N SER A 12 -5.61 -6.27 5.12
CA SER A 12 -6.31 -7.51 4.79
C SER A 12 -6.41 -7.70 3.28
N VAL A 13 -6.96 -6.70 2.58
CA VAL A 13 -7.13 -6.75 1.12
C VAL A 13 -5.77 -6.86 0.42
N LEU A 14 -4.80 -6.03 0.82
CA LEU A 14 -3.44 -6.08 0.28
C LEU A 14 -2.78 -7.45 0.48
N SER A 15 -2.94 -8.05 1.66
CA SER A 15 -2.41 -9.38 1.97
C SER A 15 -3.01 -10.47 1.08
N GLU A 16 -4.29 -10.41 0.74
CA GLU A 16 -4.93 -11.35 -0.17
C GLU A 16 -4.38 -11.22 -1.60
N ARG A 17 -4.33 -10.00 -2.14
CA ARG A 17 -3.78 -9.74 -3.48
C ARG A 17 -2.31 -10.16 -3.61
N LEU A 18 -1.51 -9.84 -2.60
CA LEU A 18 -0.10 -10.25 -2.54
C LEU A 18 0.05 -11.78 -2.48
N LYS A 19 -0.84 -12.48 -1.78
CA LYS A 19 -0.84 -13.95 -1.72
C LYS A 19 -1.07 -14.57 -3.09
N GLU A 20 -1.98 -14.02 -3.89
CA GLU A 20 -2.24 -14.47 -5.27
C GLU A 20 -1.01 -14.30 -6.17
N LYS A 21 -0.21 -13.24 -5.96
CA LYS A 21 1.04 -12.99 -6.70
C LYS A 21 2.26 -13.78 -6.16
N GLY A 22 2.08 -14.62 -5.13
CA GLY A 22 3.12 -15.50 -4.59
C GLY A 22 3.94 -14.89 -3.45
N PHE A 23 3.40 -13.90 -2.74
CA PHE A 23 4.00 -13.33 -1.54
C PHE A 23 3.37 -13.90 -0.27
N SER A 24 4.05 -13.69 0.85
CA SER A 24 3.51 -13.84 2.20
C SER A 24 3.60 -12.51 2.93
N SER A 25 2.63 -12.25 3.78
CA SER A 25 2.52 -11.02 4.55
C SER A 25 2.16 -11.31 6.00
N ARG A 26 2.59 -10.44 6.91
CA ARG A 26 2.21 -10.44 8.32
C ARG A 26 2.32 -9.03 8.88
N ILE A 27 1.38 -8.63 9.75
CA ILE A 27 1.49 -7.39 10.51
C ILE A 27 2.62 -7.54 11.54
N ALA A 28 3.61 -6.68 11.46
CA ALA A 28 4.76 -6.64 12.35
C ALA A 28 4.47 -5.82 13.61
N ASP A 29 5.36 -5.92 14.60
CA ASP A 29 5.23 -5.25 15.90
C ASP A 29 5.35 -3.72 15.83
N ASP A 30 5.82 -3.18 14.70
CA ASP A 30 5.87 -1.75 14.38
C ASP A 30 4.58 -1.24 13.70
N GLY A 31 3.61 -2.12 13.45
CA GLY A 31 2.34 -1.79 12.82
C GLY A 31 2.41 -1.74 11.28
N CYS A 32 3.52 -2.14 10.67
CA CYS A 32 3.62 -2.28 9.21
C CYS A 32 3.20 -3.67 8.73
N LEU A 33 2.84 -3.79 7.45
CA LEU A 33 2.68 -5.08 6.80
C LEU A 33 4.04 -5.56 6.26
N ALA A 34 4.67 -6.49 6.95
CA ALA A 34 5.90 -7.12 6.47
C ALA A 34 5.58 -8.12 5.34
N VAL A 35 6.22 -7.97 4.19
CA VAL A 35 6.00 -8.77 2.97
C VAL A 35 7.27 -9.53 2.60
N LYS A 36 7.12 -10.79 2.21
CA LYS A 36 8.21 -11.67 1.76
C LYS A 36 7.82 -12.44 0.50
N SER A 37 8.72 -12.50 -0.48
CA SER A 37 8.52 -13.28 -1.71
C SER A 37 8.65 -14.79 -1.45
N LYS A 38 7.65 -15.60 -1.80
CA LYS A 38 7.77 -17.07 -1.67
C LYS A 38 8.53 -17.71 -2.84
N LYS A 39 8.73 -16.96 -3.93
CA LYS A 39 9.42 -17.41 -5.15
C LYS A 39 10.93 -17.60 -4.92
N MET A 40 11.48 -16.85 -3.97
CA MET A 40 12.90 -16.90 -3.61
C MET A 40 13.10 -17.44 -2.19
N ARG A 41 14.27 -18.06 -1.95
CA ARG A 41 14.63 -18.67 -0.65
C ARG A 41 15.95 -18.09 -0.14
N GLY A 42 16.16 -18.18 1.17
CA GLY A 42 17.42 -17.76 1.79
C GLY A 42 17.65 -16.25 1.73
N LYS A 43 18.91 -15.83 1.69
CA LYS A 43 19.31 -14.41 1.73
C LYS A 43 18.89 -13.61 0.49
N GLU A 44 18.41 -14.29 -0.55
CA GLU A 44 17.96 -13.68 -1.79
C GLU A 44 16.48 -13.34 -1.82
N GLN A 45 15.74 -13.76 -0.79
CA GLN A 45 14.34 -13.47 -0.63
C GLN A 45 14.08 -11.96 -0.54
N THR A 46 13.24 -11.44 -1.42
CA THR A 46 12.73 -10.07 -1.34
C THR A 46 11.96 -9.91 -0.03
N GLN A 47 12.33 -8.89 0.76
CA GLN A 47 11.64 -8.53 1.98
C GLN A 47 11.46 -7.01 2.03
N CYS A 48 10.23 -6.56 2.21
CA CYS A 48 9.88 -5.16 2.38
C CYS A 48 8.76 -5.01 3.42
N SER A 49 8.49 -3.77 3.83
CA SER A 49 7.38 -3.42 4.70
C SER A 49 6.49 -2.40 4.02
N VAL A 50 5.18 -2.51 4.21
CA VAL A 50 4.20 -1.53 3.72
C VAL A 50 3.61 -0.77 4.90
N GLY A 51 3.70 0.55 4.85
CA GLY A 51 3.11 1.46 5.83
C GLY A 51 1.61 1.60 5.64
N LYS A 52 0.96 2.23 6.63
CA LYS A 52 -0.51 2.44 6.64
C LYS A 52 -1.00 3.30 5.47
N ASP A 53 -0.16 4.18 4.94
CA ASP A 53 -0.45 5.12 3.85
C ASP A 53 0.05 4.57 2.49
N GLY A 54 0.35 3.27 2.40
CA GLY A 54 0.84 2.64 1.16
C GLY A 54 2.33 2.85 0.88
N GLU A 55 3.09 3.47 1.79
CA GLU A 55 4.53 3.65 1.66
C GLU A 55 5.25 2.28 1.67
N VAL A 56 6.17 2.03 0.73
CA VAL A 56 6.92 0.76 0.66
C VAL A 56 8.37 0.98 1.08
N TYR A 57 8.77 0.33 2.17
CA TYR A 57 10.11 0.37 2.74
C TYR A 57 10.88 -0.90 2.35
N CYS A 58 12.02 -0.75 1.69
CA CYS A 58 12.90 -1.85 1.31
C CYS A 58 14.38 -1.45 1.48
N ARG A 59 15.31 -2.41 1.38
CA ARG A 59 16.74 -2.07 1.47
C ARG A 59 17.23 -1.61 0.11
N SER A 60 18.14 -0.64 0.10
CA SER A 60 18.74 -0.11 -1.13
C SER A 60 19.39 -1.21 -2.00
N VAL A 61 19.97 -2.24 -1.37
CA VAL A 61 20.58 -3.39 -2.07
C VAL A 61 19.59 -4.22 -2.88
N ASP A 62 18.29 -4.12 -2.58
CA ASP A 62 17.27 -4.88 -3.31
C ASP A 62 17.02 -4.28 -4.71
N PHE A 63 17.35 -2.99 -4.95
CA PHE A 63 17.32 -2.39 -6.30
C PHE A 63 18.46 -2.86 -7.21
N ALA A 64 19.59 -3.28 -6.64
CA ALA A 64 20.72 -3.78 -7.41
C ALA A 64 20.49 -5.20 -7.96
N ASN A 65 19.54 -5.95 -7.39
CA ASN A 65 19.17 -7.29 -7.85
C ASN A 65 17.90 -7.23 -8.72
N ILE A 66 18.02 -7.59 -10.00
CA ILE A 66 16.92 -7.51 -10.98
C ILE A 66 15.70 -8.32 -10.53
N SER A 67 15.90 -9.49 -9.94
CA SER A 67 14.78 -10.33 -9.47
C SER A 67 14.04 -9.69 -8.29
N ARG A 68 14.78 -9.11 -7.35
CA ARG A 68 14.17 -8.41 -6.21
C ARG A 68 13.51 -7.11 -6.62
N LYS A 69 14.11 -6.38 -7.56
CA LYS A 69 13.50 -5.19 -8.15
C LYS A 69 12.15 -5.51 -8.79
N ARG A 70 12.05 -6.58 -9.57
CA ARG A 70 10.76 -7.02 -10.17
C ARG A 70 9.73 -7.39 -9.11
N ASP A 71 10.14 -8.08 -8.05
CA ASP A 71 9.25 -8.37 -6.92
C ASP A 71 8.77 -7.07 -6.25
N LEU A 72 9.65 -6.09 -6.03
CA LEU A 72 9.30 -4.79 -5.46
C LEU A 72 8.35 -3.99 -6.37
N GLU A 73 8.57 -3.98 -7.68
CA GLU A 73 7.67 -3.37 -8.66
C GLU A 73 6.27 -4.01 -8.60
N SER A 74 6.20 -5.34 -8.53
CA SER A 74 4.93 -6.06 -8.38
C SER A 74 4.22 -5.75 -7.06
N ILE A 75 4.97 -5.57 -5.96
CA ILE A 75 4.40 -5.18 -4.67
C ILE A 75 3.87 -3.75 -4.75
N LEU A 76 4.66 -2.82 -5.31
CA LEU A 76 4.27 -1.41 -5.43
C LEU A 76 3.02 -1.23 -6.29
N GLU A 77 2.94 -1.94 -7.42
CA GLU A 77 1.73 -1.99 -8.26
C GLU A 77 0.51 -2.44 -7.44
N THR A 78 0.64 -3.54 -6.71
CA THR A 78 -0.46 -4.09 -5.89
C THR A 78 -0.89 -3.13 -4.78
N VAL A 79 0.08 -2.45 -4.14
CA VAL A 79 -0.20 -1.44 -3.13
C VAL A 79 -0.98 -0.28 -3.72
N ASN A 80 -0.55 0.22 -4.90
CA ASN A 80 -1.22 1.30 -5.59
C ASN A 80 -2.66 0.91 -6.01
N GLU A 81 -2.85 -0.29 -6.55
CA GLU A 81 -4.19 -0.82 -6.90
C GLU A 81 -5.13 -0.82 -5.69
N VAL A 82 -4.69 -1.35 -4.54
CA VAL A 82 -5.53 -1.42 -3.34
C VAL A 82 -5.73 -0.06 -2.69
N HIS A 83 -4.72 0.82 -2.73
CA HIS A 83 -4.81 2.15 -2.15
C HIS A 83 -5.81 3.02 -2.93
N SER A 84 -5.80 2.97 -4.27
CA SER A 84 -6.76 3.70 -5.11
C SER A 84 -8.20 3.22 -4.96
N ASP A 85 -8.43 1.93 -4.72
CA ASP A 85 -9.78 1.38 -4.44
C ASP A 85 -10.35 1.87 -3.10
N MET A 86 -9.48 2.27 -2.18
CA MET A 86 -9.82 2.74 -0.84
C MET A 86 -9.81 4.27 -0.66
N GLU A 87 -9.45 5.02 -1.71
CA GLU A 87 -9.56 6.47 -1.72
C GLU A 87 -11.03 6.84 -1.99
N PRO A 88 -11.67 7.65 -1.12
CA PRO A 88 -13.02 8.12 -1.42
C PRO A 88 -12.97 8.95 -2.72
N PRO A 89 -13.98 8.84 -3.60
CA PRO A 89 -14.02 9.67 -4.80
C PRO A 89 -13.92 11.14 -4.39
N GLU A 90 -13.05 11.90 -5.06
CA GLU A 90 -12.99 13.36 -4.89
C GLU A 90 -14.41 13.90 -4.97
N ALA A 91 -14.89 14.53 -3.89
CA ALA A 91 -16.18 15.19 -3.89
C ALA A 91 -16.14 16.25 -5.00
N PRO A 92 -17.14 16.33 -5.89
CA PRO A 92 -17.15 17.34 -6.93
C PRO A 92 -16.98 18.71 -6.27
N GLU A 93 -15.97 19.48 -6.70
CA GLU A 93 -15.74 20.83 -6.22
C GLU A 93 -17.06 21.61 -6.30
N GLN A 94 -17.64 21.91 -5.14
CA GLN A 94 -18.81 22.77 -5.06
C GLN A 94 -18.32 24.17 -5.45
N GLU A 95 -18.57 24.58 -6.69
CA GLU A 95 -18.44 25.98 -7.10
C GLU A 95 -19.34 26.81 -6.19
N SER A 96 -18.75 27.43 -5.17
CA SER A 96 -19.44 28.35 -4.29
C SER A 96 -19.58 29.68 -5.02
N THR A 97 -20.64 29.83 -5.81
CA THR A 97 -21.01 31.13 -6.38
C THR A 97 -21.54 32.03 -5.26
N GLN A 98 -20.63 32.63 -4.51
CA GLN A 98 -20.94 33.69 -3.55
C GLN A 98 -21.17 35.00 -4.32
N GLY A 99 -22.39 35.52 -4.29
CA GLY A 99 -22.69 36.80 -4.92
C GLY A 99 -24.08 37.33 -4.59
N GLY A 100 -24.36 37.54 -3.30
CA GLY A 100 -25.55 38.26 -2.87
C GLY A 100 -25.46 39.75 -3.22
N ILE A 101 -26.57 40.33 -3.67
CA ILE A 101 -26.97 41.70 -3.32
C ILE A 101 -28.50 41.77 -3.18
N THR A 102 -28.96 42.09 -1.97
CA THR A 102 -30.32 42.61 -1.73
C THR A 102 -30.31 44.10 -2.07
N LEU A 103 -31.23 44.56 -2.92
CA LEU A 103 -31.62 45.97 -2.98
C LEU A 103 -33.06 46.14 -2.50
N ARG A 104 -33.22 47.12 -1.61
CA ARG A 104 -34.47 47.65 -1.06
C ARG A 104 -35.29 48.39 -2.12
#